data_AF-A0A0B1TTX9-F1
#
_entry.id   AF-A0A0B1TTX9-F1
#
_cell.length_a   1.000
_cell.length_b   1.000
_cell.length_c   1.000
_cell.angle_alpha   90.00
_cell.angle_beta   90.00
_cell.angle_gamma   90.00
#
_symmetry.space_group_name_H-M   'P 1'
#
loop_
_entity.id
_entity.type
_entity.pdbx_description
1 polymer ?
#
loop_
_entity_poly.entity_id
_entity_poly.type
_entity_poly.pdbx_seq_one_letter_code
_entity_poly.pdbx_strand_id
1 'polypeptide(L)'
;MLDVLQLCAPAEPDSEETFEFPAFILVNEPHDVWVRNKSTYVYGGVRVHPMRGMERSLQSTFPRIQVALRRSMHDFQDPMDADLMQWAGCSKMSSGQMEALVRIRGDAVEVQVRGPAERATSCFYFLEDVVNLVEQTASEVAPGIGLERHFLSPKCLQEHQKNPASFPPEAMMAMQQQESLSVKGTHDEEELFTDVVCFGSREVARLLTLGIDVGVADLSITTRCELAALLDPPDAMGRDWSILAVKLNLTDQVPEVDSTGQSLSRTDQLLAEWAIQQPEHATVGRLCEILAELGRSDARDTLYRTVPLYLFAPLDDAVHPADCGDSGVVSSCHSTGDPRTSSIS
;
A
#
# COMPACT_ATOMS: atom_id res chain seq x y z
N MET A 1 25.72 -9.26 -13.47
CA MET A 1 24.89 -10.45 -13.20
C MET A 1 24.33 -10.45 -11.77
N LEU A 2 25.15 -10.33 -10.72
CA LEU A 2 24.65 -10.31 -9.32
C LEU A 2 23.79 -9.07 -9.02
N ASP A 3 24.15 -7.93 -9.59
CA ASP A 3 23.35 -6.70 -9.53
C ASP A 3 21.97 -6.89 -10.19
N VAL A 4 21.90 -7.49 -11.38
CA VAL A 4 20.62 -7.84 -12.04
C VAL A 4 19.73 -8.74 -11.17
N LEU A 5 20.33 -9.61 -10.35
CA LEU A 5 19.62 -10.50 -9.41
C LEU A 5 19.24 -9.82 -8.09
N GLN A 6 19.45 -8.51 -7.95
CA GLN A 6 19.20 -7.73 -6.74
C GLN A 6 19.93 -8.29 -5.50
N LEU A 7 21.13 -8.84 -5.68
CA LEU A 7 21.95 -9.39 -4.59
C LEU A 7 22.98 -8.40 -4.04
N CYS A 8 23.23 -7.32 -4.77
CA CYS A 8 24.11 -6.24 -4.38
C CYS A 8 23.65 -4.92 -5.00
N ALA A 9 24.20 -3.82 -4.49
CA ALA A 9 24.11 -2.49 -5.08
C ALA A 9 25.50 -1.82 -5.05
N PRO A 10 25.78 -0.87 -5.96
CA PRO A 10 26.95 0.00 -5.83
C PRO A 10 26.97 0.68 -4.45
N ALA A 11 28.13 0.75 -3.82
CA ALA A 11 28.24 1.39 -2.51
C ALA A 11 28.04 2.91 -2.60
N GLU A 12 28.58 3.51 -3.66
CA GLU A 12 28.44 4.92 -4.05
C GLU A 12 27.72 5.02 -5.41
N PRO A 13 27.04 6.14 -5.69
CA PRO A 13 26.43 6.37 -6.99
C PRO A 13 27.50 6.30 -8.09
N ASP A 14 27.17 5.64 -9.21
CA ASP A 14 28.06 5.42 -10.37
C ASP A 14 29.36 4.64 -10.08
N SER A 15 29.50 3.98 -8.91
CA SER A 15 30.67 3.15 -8.61
C SER A 15 30.64 1.82 -9.38
N GLU A 16 31.66 1.57 -10.20
CA GLU A 16 31.86 0.26 -10.85
C GLU A 16 32.78 -0.68 -10.03
N GLU A 17 33.38 -0.19 -8.95
CA GLU A 17 34.44 -0.90 -8.21
C GLU A 17 33.98 -1.43 -6.85
N THR A 18 33.06 -0.71 -6.18
CA THR A 18 32.64 -1.04 -4.81
C THR A 18 31.18 -1.42 -4.77
N PHE A 19 30.91 -2.64 -4.31
CA PHE A 19 29.56 -3.18 -4.17
C PHE A 19 29.31 -3.58 -2.73
N GLU A 20 28.12 -3.26 -2.26
CA GLU A 20 27.60 -3.73 -1.00
C GLU A 20 26.70 -4.94 -1.22
N PHE A 21 26.88 -5.95 -0.37
CA PHE A 21 26.09 -7.17 -0.37
C PHE A 21 25.38 -7.28 0.97
N PRO A 22 24.09 -6.91 1.06
CA PRO A 22 23.38 -6.88 2.33
C PRO A 22 23.38 -8.20 3.10
N ALA A 23 23.40 -9.33 2.39
CA ALA A 23 23.54 -10.67 2.98
C ALA A 23 24.85 -10.88 3.77
N PHE A 24 25.87 -10.05 3.56
CA PHE A 24 27.17 -10.10 4.23
C PHE A 24 27.42 -8.91 5.15
N ILE A 25 26.43 -8.05 5.40
CA ILE A 25 26.56 -6.99 6.40
C ILE A 25 26.38 -7.63 7.78
N LEU A 26 27.50 -7.91 8.45
CA LEU A 26 27.55 -8.54 9.78
C LEU A 26 27.77 -7.53 10.92
N VAL A 27 27.69 -6.24 10.62
CA VAL A 27 27.87 -5.18 11.61
C VAL A 27 26.65 -5.16 12.55
N ASN A 28 26.90 -4.86 13.83
CA ASN A 28 25.85 -4.72 14.84
C ASN A 28 25.19 -3.32 14.76
N GLU A 29 24.01 -3.20 15.37
CA GLU A 29 23.29 -1.93 15.49
C GLU A 29 24.16 -0.83 16.15
N PRO A 30 24.29 0.35 15.53
CA PRO A 30 24.92 1.51 16.16
C PRO A 30 24.19 1.95 17.43
N HIS A 31 24.92 2.34 18.47
CA HIS A 31 24.34 2.65 19.79
C HIS A 31 23.43 3.89 19.81
N ASP A 32 23.55 4.78 18.83
CA ASP A 32 22.88 6.07 18.73
C ASP A 32 21.89 6.14 17.54
N VAL A 33 21.53 5.00 16.95
CA VAL A 33 20.74 4.95 15.71
C VAL A 33 19.32 5.51 15.89
N TRP A 34 18.68 5.29 17.04
CA TRP A 34 17.28 5.70 17.29
C TRP A 34 17.08 6.23 18.72
N VAL A 35 17.79 7.30 19.04
CA VAL A 35 17.79 7.90 20.39
C VAL A 35 16.45 8.61 20.69
N ARG A 36 15.99 8.50 21.93
CA ARG A 36 14.79 9.21 22.45
C ARG A 36 15.13 10.66 22.85
N ASN A 37 15.46 11.50 21.88
CA ASN A 37 15.83 12.91 22.09
C ASN A 37 14.97 13.91 21.30
N LYS A 38 13.88 13.44 20.69
CA LYS A 38 13.01 14.23 19.80
C LYS A 38 11.59 14.30 20.35
N SER A 39 11.36 15.16 21.35
CA SER A 39 10.05 15.27 22.01
C SER A 39 8.96 15.92 21.16
N THR A 40 9.34 16.72 20.16
CA THR A 40 8.42 17.43 19.25
C THR A 40 8.11 16.66 17.97
N TYR A 41 8.63 15.44 17.84
CA TYR A 41 8.46 14.64 16.63
C TYR A 41 7.17 13.83 16.70
N VAL A 42 6.54 13.69 15.54
CA VAL A 42 5.48 12.70 15.29
C VAL A 42 6.11 11.37 14.91
N TYR A 43 5.42 10.28 15.22
CA TYR A 43 5.85 8.92 14.98
C TYR A 43 4.73 8.18 14.24
N GLY A 44 5.13 7.32 13.31
CA GLY A 44 4.24 6.40 12.63
C GLY A 44 5.01 5.15 12.27
N GLY A 45 4.29 4.05 12.07
CA GLY A 45 4.94 2.82 11.69
C GLY A 45 3.97 1.77 11.20
N VAL A 46 4.49 0.88 10.37
CA VAL A 46 3.77 -0.24 9.79
C VAL A 46 4.64 -1.47 9.92
N ARG A 47 4.03 -2.58 10.31
CA ARG A 47 4.61 -3.90 10.21
C ARG A 47 3.94 -4.63 9.06
N VAL A 48 4.71 -4.88 8.00
CA VAL A 48 4.30 -5.62 6.81
C VAL A 48 4.48 -7.10 7.09
N HIS A 49 3.36 -7.80 7.19
CA HIS A 49 3.30 -9.24 7.43
C HIS A 49 3.05 -10.00 6.13
N PRO A 50 3.65 -11.19 5.93
CA PRO A 50 3.13 -12.11 4.92
C PRO A 50 1.74 -12.58 5.35
N MET A 51 0.85 -12.78 4.37
CA MET A 51 -0.44 -13.39 4.60
C MET A 51 -0.30 -14.77 5.26
N ARG A 52 -1.35 -15.20 5.96
CA ARG A 52 -1.38 -16.48 6.68
C ARG A 52 -1.03 -17.65 5.76
N GLY A 53 -0.17 -18.55 6.24
CA GLY A 53 0.33 -19.69 5.46
C GLY A 53 1.55 -19.36 4.58
N MET A 54 1.99 -18.10 4.53
CA MET A 54 3.20 -17.66 3.84
C MET A 54 4.31 -17.23 4.83
N GLU A 55 4.30 -17.76 6.05
CA GLU A 55 5.26 -17.40 7.09
C GLU A 55 6.71 -17.61 6.62
N ARG A 56 7.65 -16.80 7.13
CA ARG A 56 9.09 -16.78 6.79
C ARG A 56 9.44 -16.31 5.38
N SER A 57 8.48 -16.08 4.50
CA SER A 57 8.75 -15.62 3.12
C SER A 57 9.49 -14.29 3.04
N LEU A 58 9.29 -13.39 4.02
CA LEU A 58 9.99 -12.08 4.07
C LEU A 58 11.42 -12.17 4.61
N GLN A 59 11.77 -13.19 5.40
CA GLN A 59 13.12 -13.31 6.00
C GLN A 59 14.20 -13.46 4.92
N SER A 60 13.94 -14.30 3.91
CA SER A 60 14.83 -14.49 2.77
C SER A 60 14.88 -13.28 1.83
N THR A 61 13.88 -12.41 1.90
CA THR A 61 13.71 -11.27 0.99
C THR A 61 14.34 -10.00 1.56
N PHE A 62 14.54 -9.92 2.88
CA PHE A 62 15.07 -8.72 3.53
C PHE A 62 16.42 -8.21 2.96
N PRO A 63 17.42 -9.06 2.62
CA PRO A 63 18.62 -8.57 1.96
C PRO A 63 18.35 -7.85 0.63
N ARG A 64 17.30 -8.26 -0.11
CA ARG A 64 16.90 -7.61 -1.37
C ARG A 64 16.17 -6.30 -1.12
N ILE A 65 15.42 -6.19 -0.02
CA ILE A 65 14.87 -4.91 0.45
C ILE A 65 16.02 -3.94 0.75
N GLN A 66 17.08 -4.39 1.42
CA GLN A 66 18.26 -3.54 1.67
C GLN A 66 18.94 -3.08 0.36
N VAL A 67 19.06 -3.97 -0.64
CA VAL A 67 19.53 -3.58 -1.99
C VAL A 67 18.62 -2.53 -2.63
N ALA A 68 17.30 -2.72 -2.57
CA ALA A 68 16.32 -1.80 -3.14
C ALA A 68 16.39 -0.41 -2.47
N LEU A 69 16.52 -0.36 -1.14
CA LEU A 69 16.72 0.89 -0.41
C LEU A 69 18.00 1.61 -0.85
N ARG A 70 19.12 0.89 -1.04
CA ARG A 70 20.38 1.49 -1.53
C ARG A 70 20.22 2.07 -2.93
N ARG A 71 19.50 1.39 -3.82
CA ARG A 71 19.23 1.90 -5.17
C ARG A 71 18.34 3.13 -5.15
N SER A 72 17.26 3.09 -4.38
CA SER A 72 16.36 4.23 -4.22
C SER A 72 17.08 5.48 -3.70
N MET A 73 18.09 5.30 -2.84
CA MET A 73 18.95 6.40 -2.39
C MET A 73 19.84 6.98 -3.50
N HIS A 74 20.33 6.15 -4.42
CA HIS A 74 21.14 6.60 -5.57
C HIS A 74 20.29 7.35 -6.61
N ASP A 75 19.03 6.95 -6.77
CA ASP A 75 18.08 7.63 -7.66
C ASP A 75 17.59 8.98 -7.10
N PHE A 76 17.85 9.25 -5.82
CA PHE A 76 17.47 10.48 -5.16
C PHE A 76 18.37 11.64 -5.59
N GLN A 77 17.77 12.67 -6.22
CA GLN A 77 18.50 13.75 -6.90
C GLN A 77 19.26 14.70 -5.96
N ASP A 78 18.91 14.73 -4.66
CA ASP A 78 19.60 15.53 -3.65
C ASP A 78 20.27 14.65 -2.57
N PRO A 79 21.44 14.07 -2.88
CA PRO A 79 22.16 13.18 -1.96
C PRO A 79 22.76 13.92 -0.75
N MET A 80 22.72 15.25 -0.68
CA MET A 80 23.31 16.00 0.44
C MET A 80 22.42 15.98 1.69
N ASP A 81 21.12 15.80 1.52
CA ASP A 81 20.14 15.79 2.61
C ASP A 81 19.64 14.38 2.96
N ALA A 82 20.12 13.34 2.27
CA ALA A 82 19.70 11.97 2.46
C ALA A 82 20.89 11.05 2.84
N ASP A 83 20.69 10.18 3.82
CA ASP A 83 21.69 9.19 4.24
C ASP A 83 21.04 7.82 4.47
N LEU A 84 21.80 6.75 4.25
CA LEU A 84 21.39 5.36 4.44
C LEU A 84 22.50 4.57 5.12
N MET A 85 22.22 4.11 6.33
CA MET A 85 23.05 3.17 7.07
C MET A 85 22.40 1.80 7.13
N GLN A 86 23.17 0.74 6.85
CA GLN A 86 22.68 -0.62 6.86
C GLN A 86 23.52 -1.51 7.75
N TRP A 87 22.86 -2.41 8.47
CA TRP A 87 23.48 -3.44 9.30
C TRP A 87 22.67 -4.73 9.25
N ALA A 88 23.10 -5.76 9.99
CA ALA A 88 22.45 -7.06 9.95
C ALA A 88 20.95 -6.94 10.32
N GLY A 89 20.07 -7.21 9.34
CA GLY A 89 18.62 -7.22 9.53
C GLY A 89 17.97 -5.85 9.70
N CYS A 90 18.65 -4.75 9.35
CA CYS A 90 18.11 -3.41 9.55
C CYS A 90 18.74 -2.35 8.64
N SER A 91 17.95 -1.32 8.33
CA SER A 91 18.37 -0.13 7.60
C SER A 91 17.83 1.11 8.32
N LYS A 92 18.64 2.14 8.45
CA LYS A 92 18.22 3.49 8.84
C LYS A 92 18.39 4.41 7.66
N MET A 93 17.33 5.14 7.32
CA MET A 93 17.35 6.21 6.34
C MET A 93 17.10 7.54 7.03
N SER A 94 17.67 8.60 6.50
CA SER A 94 17.30 9.97 6.84
C SER A 94 17.08 10.77 5.58
N SER A 95 16.11 11.68 5.62
CA SER A 95 15.84 12.69 4.60
C SER A 95 15.54 14.01 5.30
N GLY A 96 16.49 14.94 5.29
CA GLY A 96 16.47 16.17 6.07
C GLY A 96 16.29 15.89 7.57
N GLN A 97 15.13 16.25 8.12
CA GLN A 97 14.81 16.06 9.54
C GLN A 97 13.97 14.81 9.84
N MET A 98 13.59 14.07 8.81
CA MET A 98 12.83 12.83 8.92
C MET A 98 13.79 11.64 8.94
N GLU A 99 13.46 10.64 9.74
CA GLU A 99 14.23 9.40 9.84
C GLU A 99 13.28 8.21 9.68
N ALA A 100 13.73 7.19 8.96
CA ALA A 100 13.05 5.90 8.84
C ALA A 100 13.95 4.77 9.34
N LEU A 101 13.33 3.77 9.96
CA LEU A 101 13.97 2.56 10.43
C LEU A 101 13.21 1.37 9.86
N VAL A 102 13.88 0.60 9.01
CA VAL A 102 13.34 -0.58 8.33
C VAL A 102 14.06 -1.81 8.86
N ARG A 103 13.35 -2.73 9.51
CA ARG A 103 13.97 -3.88 10.18
C ARG A 103 13.16 -5.15 10.07
N ILE A 104 13.83 -6.29 10.00
CA ILE A 104 13.16 -7.60 10.08
C ILE A 104 12.84 -7.92 11.55
N ARG A 105 11.59 -8.32 11.84
CA ARG A 105 11.08 -8.71 13.15
C ARG A 105 10.31 -10.02 13.02
N GLY A 106 10.95 -11.14 13.34
CA GLY A 106 10.35 -12.46 13.13
C GLY A 106 10.09 -12.67 11.64
N ASP A 107 8.82 -12.84 11.26
CA ASP A 107 8.41 -13.06 9.87
C ASP A 107 7.96 -11.79 9.14
N ALA A 108 8.10 -10.61 9.77
CA ALA A 108 7.57 -9.35 9.25
C ALA A 108 8.66 -8.29 9.09
N VAL A 109 8.42 -7.33 8.19
CA VAL A 109 9.26 -6.14 8.03
C VAL A 109 8.58 -4.98 8.72
N GLU A 110 9.25 -4.41 9.70
CA GLU A 110 8.78 -3.25 10.47
C GLU A 110 9.44 -1.98 9.91
N VAL A 111 8.61 -1.03 9.49
CA VAL A 111 8.98 0.31 9.07
C VAL A 111 8.51 1.30 10.13
N GLN A 112 9.42 2.10 10.67
CA GLN A 112 9.12 3.17 11.62
C GLN A 112 9.62 4.49 11.06
N VAL A 113 8.79 5.51 11.06
CA VAL A 113 9.15 6.86 10.62
C VAL A 113 8.91 7.85 11.75
N ARG A 114 9.81 8.81 11.87
CA ARG A 114 9.62 9.97 12.73
C ARG A 114 10.13 11.25 12.07
N GLY A 115 9.51 12.37 12.41
CA GLY A 115 9.93 13.69 11.94
C GLY A 115 9.24 14.80 12.73
N PRO A 116 9.64 16.06 12.50
CA PRO A 116 9.01 17.20 13.17
C PRO A 116 7.50 17.26 12.91
N ALA A 117 6.70 17.65 13.91
CA ALA A 117 5.24 17.70 13.79
C ALA A 117 4.73 18.62 12.66
N GLU A 118 5.46 19.69 12.37
CA GLU A 118 5.20 20.60 11.25
C GLU A 118 5.38 19.93 9.87
N ARG A 119 6.02 18.76 9.82
CA ARG A 119 6.22 17.94 8.62
C ARG A 119 5.41 16.65 8.66
N ALA A 120 4.33 16.57 9.44
CA ALA A 120 3.50 15.36 9.55
C ALA A 120 3.03 14.83 8.19
N THR A 121 2.59 15.71 7.30
CA THR A 121 2.22 15.35 5.92
C THR A 121 3.41 14.72 5.16
N SER A 122 4.62 15.29 5.24
CA SER A 122 5.83 14.71 4.65
C SER A 122 6.23 13.37 5.29
N CYS A 123 6.01 13.20 6.60
CA CYS A 123 6.27 11.94 7.29
C CYS A 123 5.34 10.82 6.80
N PHE A 124 4.08 11.15 6.49
CA PHE A 124 3.13 10.22 5.87
C PHE A 124 3.63 9.74 4.50
N TYR A 125 3.96 10.67 3.59
CA TYR A 125 4.51 10.31 2.27
C TYR A 125 5.77 9.46 2.41
N PHE A 126 6.69 9.85 3.30
CA PHE A 126 7.93 9.11 3.51
C PHE A 126 7.68 7.69 4.05
N LEU A 127 6.69 7.49 4.92
CA LEU A 127 6.30 6.15 5.36
C LEU A 127 5.70 5.34 4.21
N GLU A 128 4.77 5.91 3.44
CA GLU A 128 4.15 5.23 2.30
C GLU A 128 5.19 4.82 1.25
N ASP A 129 6.11 5.70 0.89
CA ASP A 129 7.17 5.40 -0.10
C ASP A 129 8.04 4.22 0.35
N VAL A 130 8.44 4.20 1.63
CA VAL A 130 9.28 3.13 2.18
C VAL A 130 8.51 1.82 2.31
N VAL A 131 7.24 1.86 2.73
CA VAL A 131 6.37 0.67 2.80
C VAL A 131 6.10 0.11 1.41
N ASN A 132 5.80 0.97 0.43
CA ASN A 132 5.58 0.57 -0.97
C ASN A 132 6.84 -0.07 -1.56
N LEU A 133 8.03 0.49 -1.29
CA LEU A 133 9.31 -0.13 -1.71
C LEU A 133 9.49 -1.52 -1.11
N VAL A 134 9.17 -1.70 0.18
CA VAL A 134 9.22 -3.00 0.86
C VAL A 134 8.26 -4.01 0.19
N GLU A 135 7.01 -3.61 -0.05
CA GLU A 135 5.98 -4.47 -0.64
C GLU A 135 6.29 -4.81 -2.10
N GLN A 136 6.72 -3.82 -2.89
CA GLN A 136 7.12 -4.02 -4.29
C GLN A 136 8.32 -4.97 -4.38
N THR A 137 9.35 -4.75 -3.57
CA THR A 137 10.53 -5.65 -3.55
C THR A 137 10.12 -7.07 -3.16
N ALA A 138 9.22 -7.23 -2.19
CA ALA A 138 8.72 -8.53 -1.80
C ALA A 138 7.97 -9.23 -2.95
N SER A 139 7.13 -8.51 -3.68
CA SER A 139 6.37 -9.02 -4.82
C SER A 139 7.26 -9.41 -6.01
N GLU A 140 8.29 -8.61 -6.31
CA GLU A 140 9.28 -8.91 -7.37
C GLU A 140 10.07 -10.19 -7.06
N VAL A 141 10.37 -10.41 -5.78
CA VAL A 141 11.18 -11.53 -5.29
C VAL A 141 10.37 -12.81 -5.16
N ALA A 142 9.14 -12.70 -4.70
CA ALA A 142 8.23 -13.80 -4.47
C ALA A 142 6.88 -13.48 -5.13
N PRO A 143 6.74 -13.68 -6.45
CA PRO A 143 5.48 -13.43 -7.15
C PRO A 143 4.32 -14.21 -6.51
N GLY A 144 3.24 -13.51 -6.20
CA GLY A 144 2.06 -14.07 -5.52
C GLY A 144 2.14 -14.06 -3.99
N ILE A 145 3.19 -13.48 -3.39
CA ILE A 145 3.18 -13.21 -1.94
C ILE A 145 2.06 -12.22 -1.61
N GLY A 146 1.19 -12.62 -0.68
CA GLY A 146 0.21 -11.73 -0.08
C GLY A 146 0.82 -11.01 1.11
N LEU A 147 0.54 -9.72 1.26
CA LEU A 147 1.07 -8.88 2.35
C LEU A 147 -0.06 -8.14 3.07
N GLU A 148 0.07 -8.00 4.39
CA GLU A 148 -0.87 -7.32 5.28
C GLU A 148 -0.14 -6.17 6.00
N ARG A 149 -0.74 -4.97 6.02
CA ARG A 149 -0.21 -3.81 6.76
C ARG A 149 -0.81 -3.77 8.17
N HIS A 150 0.04 -3.91 9.19
CA HIS A 150 -0.34 -3.73 10.59
C HIS A 150 0.26 -2.41 11.10
N PHE A 151 -0.57 -1.40 11.33
CA PHE A 151 -0.07 -0.11 11.85
C PHE A 151 0.42 -0.25 13.29
N LEU A 152 1.35 0.59 13.70
CA LEU A 152 1.93 0.60 15.04
C LEU A 152 1.49 1.84 15.81
N SER A 153 1.34 1.69 17.12
CA SER A 153 1.01 2.78 18.06
C SER A 153 2.01 3.93 18.01
N PRO A 154 1.60 5.13 17.56
CA PRO A 154 2.43 6.33 17.64
C PRO A 154 2.91 6.62 19.07
N LYS A 155 2.04 6.43 20.07
CA LYS A 155 2.39 6.60 21.50
C LYS A 155 3.48 5.63 21.93
N CYS A 156 3.32 4.32 21.67
CA CYS A 156 4.34 3.33 22.00
C CYS A 156 5.66 3.60 21.27
N LEU A 157 5.60 4.05 20.01
CA LEU A 157 6.77 4.43 19.23
C LEU A 157 7.48 5.64 19.83
N GLN A 158 6.76 6.67 20.24
CA GLN A 158 7.31 7.86 20.91
C GLN A 158 7.96 7.53 22.26
N GLU A 159 7.46 6.49 22.94
CA GLU A 159 8.04 5.94 24.15
C GLU A 159 9.20 4.97 23.91
N HIS A 160 9.49 4.64 22.65
CA HIS A 160 10.50 3.67 22.22
C HIS A 160 10.26 2.29 22.83
N GLN A 161 9.00 1.89 22.97
CA GLN A 161 8.65 0.55 23.43
C GLN A 161 9.20 -0.51 22.45
N LYS A 162 9.78 -1.59 22.98
CA LYS A 162 10.40 -2.64 22.17
C LYS A 162 9.39 -3.40 21.30
N ASN A 163 8.18 -3.58 21.83
CA ASN A 163 7.07 -4.27 21.18
C ASN A 163 5.86 -3.33 21.22
N PRO A 164 5.79 -2.32 20.32
CA PRO A 164 4.68 -1.39 20.30
C PRO A 164 3.38 -2.14 19.98
N ALA A 165 2.27 -1.67 20.54
CA ALA A 165 0.94 -2.14 20.16
C ALA A 165 0.72 -1.94 18.65
N SER A 166 -0.08 -2.82 18.06
CA SER A 166 -0.36 -2.83 16.63
C SER A 166 -1.85 -2.83 16.36
N PHE A 167 -2.25 -2.18 15.27
CA PHE A 167 -3.62 -2.11 14.77
C PHE A 167 -3.69 -2.95 13.49
N PRO A 168 -4.20 -4.19 13.59
CA PRO A 168 -4.25 -5.09 12.45
C PRO A 168 -5.37 -4.68 11.46
N PRO A 169 -5.32 -5.17 10.20
CA PRO A 169 -6.28 -4.80 9.17
C PRO A 169 -7.75 -4.97 9.58
N GLU A 170 -8.07 -6.03 10.30
CA GLU A 170 -9.41 -6.35 10.76
C GLU A 170 -9.94 -5.31 11.76
N ALA A 171 -9.07 -4.79 12.63
CA ALA A 171 -9.45 -3.74 13.58
C ALA A 171 -9.66 -2.41 12.85
N MET A 172 -8.83 -2.09 11.86
CA MET A 172 -8.97 -0.89 11.03
C MET A 172 -10.27 -0.93 10.23
N MET A 173 -10.55 -2.02 9.54
CA MET A 173 -11.76 -2.16 8.73
C MET A 173 -13.03 -2.22 9.59
N ALA A 174 -12.99 -2.88 10.75
CA ALA A 174 -14.11 -2.86 11.69
C ALA A 174 -14.39 -1.46 12.25
N MET A 175 -13.33 -0.70 12.55
CA MET A 175 -13.44 0.71 12.97
C MET A 175 -14.10 1.55 11.87
N GLN A 176 -13.67 1.40 10.62
CA GLN A 176 -14.25 2.09 9.47
C GLN A 176 -15.74 1.74 9.29
N GLN A 177 -16.10 0.45 9.35
CA GLN A 177 -17.49 -0.01 9.22
C GLN A 177 -18.41 0.55 10.32
N GLN A 178 -17.85 0.83 11.49
CA GLN A 178 -18.57 1.42 12.63
C GLN A 178 -18.56 2.96 12.60
N GLU A 179 -17.95 3.57 11.58
CA GLU A 179 -17.75 5.02 11.46
C GLU A 179 -17.07 5.60 12.72
N SER A 180 -16.20 4.80 13.36
CA SER A 180 -15.48 5.23 14.57
C SER A 180 -14.27 6.08 14.18
N LEU A 181 -13.91 7.04 15.05
CA LEU A 181 -12.70 7.85 14.87
C LEU A 181 -11.47 7.24 15.57
N SER A 182 -11.70 6.28 16.47
CA SER A 182 -10.67 5.57 17.20
C SER A 182 -10.63 4.10 16.81
N VAL A 183 -9.41 3.58 16.71
CA VAL A 183 -9.12 2.18 16.43
C VAL A 183 -8.56 1.51 17.69
N LYS A 184 -9.03 0.29 17.97
CA LYS A 184 -8.52 -0.53 19.06
C LYS A 184 -7.44 -1.48 18.55
N GLY A 185 -6.28 -1.41 19.16
CA GLY A 185 -5.12 -2.21 18.81
C GLY A 185 -5.00 -3.47 19.66
N THR A 186 -3.86 -4.12 19.51
CA THR A 186 -3.42 -5.12 20.48
C THR A 186 -3.19 -4.48 21.86
N HIS A 187 -3.24 -5.29 22.91
CA HIS A 187 -3.05 -4.83 24.30
C HIS A 187 -4.10 -3.85 24.82
N ASP A 188 -5.28 -3.77 24.19
CA ASP A 188 -6.39 -2.88 24.57
C ASP A 188 -6.05 -1.38 24.44
N GLU A 189 -5.03 -1.06 23.65
CA GLU A 189 -4.68 0.32 23.28
C GLU A 189 -5.74 0.89 22.33
N GLU A 190 -6.10 2.16 22.53
CA GLU A 190 -7.05 2.87 21.68
C GLU A 190 -6.49 4.24 21.29
N GLU A 191 -6.44 4.50 19.98
CA GLU A 191 -5.85 5.71 19.40
C GLU A 191 -6.69 6.21 18.22
N LEU A 192 -6.57 7.50 17.92
CA LEU A 192 -7.27 8.09 16.78
C LEU A 192 -6.70 7.54 15.48
N PHE A 193 -7.57 7.18 14.54
CA PHE A 193 -7.17 6.71 13.22
C PHE A 193 -6.23 7.71 12.52
N THR A 194 -6.52 9.00 12.63
CA THR A 194 -5.69 10.07 12.05
C THR A 194 -4.29 10.13 12.64
N ASP A 195 -4.12 9.80 13.93
CA ASP A 195 -2.81 9.80 14.56
C ASP A 195 -2.01 8.57 14.12
N VAL A 196 -2.66 7.41 14.06
CA VAL A 196 -2.06 6.12 13.70
C VAL A 196 -1.65 6.06 12.22
N VAL A 197 -2.51 6.50 11.31
CA VAL A 197 -2.30 6.39 9.87
C VAL A 197 -1.72 7.68 9.28
N CYS A 198 -2.20 8.85 9.71
CA CYS A 198 -1.89 10.13 9.05
C CYS A 198 -0.87 10.97 9.82
N PHE A 199 -0.18 10.44 10.84
CA PHE A 199 0.72 11.21 11.72
C PHE A 199 0.03 12.43 12.38
N GLY A 200 -1.29 12.38 12.55
CA GLY A 200 -2.11 13.50 13.03
C GLY A 200 -2.41 14.58 11.96
N SER A 201 -1.96 14.40 10.72
CA SER A 201 -2.21 15.34 9.62
C SER A 201 -3.66 15.27 9.15
N ARG A 202 -4.38 16.39 9.35
CA ARG A 202 -5.75 16.56 8.85
C ARG A 202 -5.81 16.74 7.33
N GLU A 203 -4.72 17.19 6.72
CA GLU A 203 -4.63 17.35 5.26
C GLU A 203 -4.63 15.98 4.60
N VAL A 204 -3.75 15.08 5.07
CA VAL A 204 -3.71 13.69 4.60
C VAL A 204 -5.05 13.00 4.84
N ALA A 205 -5.62 13.12 6.05
CA ALA A 205 -6.89 12.47 6.37
C ALA A 205 -8.05 12.86 5.45
N ARG A 206 -8.05 14.07 4.87
CA ARG A 206 -9.07 14.51 3.90
C ARG A 206 -8.91 13.93 2.50
N LEU A 207 -7.73 13.41 2.19
CA LEU A 207 -7.38 12.87 0.87
C LEU A 207 -7.45 11.33 0.84
N LEU A 208 -7.77 10.71 1.97
CA LEU A 208 -7.95 9.26 2.06
C LEU A 208 -9.35 8.87 1.61
N THR A 209 -9.42 7.90 0.70
CA THR A 209 -10.61 7.05 0.54
C THR A 209 -10.44 5.86 1.47
N LEU A 210 -11.38 5.64 2.40
CA LEU A 210 -11.27 4.54 3.35
C LEU A 210 -11.45 3.19 2.64
N GLY A 211 -10.87 2.12 3.19
CA GLY A 211 -10.96 0.77 2.62
C GLY A 211 -12.40 0.30 2.41
N ILE A 212 -13.33 0.68 3.30
CA ILE A 212 -14.76 0.39 3.14
C ILE A 212 -15.43 1.11 1.95
N ASP A 213 -14.86 2.23 1.50
CA ASP A 213 -15.39 3.05 0.42
C ASP A 213 -14.78 2.66 -0.94
N VAL A 214 -13.80 1.76 -0.94
CA VAL A 214 -13.20 1.22 -2.18
C VAL A 214 -14.26 0.47 -2.98
N GLY A 215 -14.27 0.70 -4.29
CA GLY A 215 -15.16 0.01 -5.21
C GLY A 215 -14.80 -1.46 -5.36
N VAL A 216 -15.80 -2.33 -5.46
CA VAL A 216 -15.62 -3.77 -5.67
C VAL A 216 -14.95 -4.06 -7.03
N ALA A 217 -15.08 -3.16 -8.00
CA ALA A 217 -14.35 -3.22 -9.26
C ALA A 217 -12.83 -3.12 -9.08
N ASP A 218 -12.37 -2.40 -8.04
CA ASP A 218 -10.96 -2.13 -7.78
C ASP A 218 -10.28 -3.23 -6.94
N LEU A 219 -11.03 -4.30 -6.61
CA LEU A 219 -10.47 -5.45 -5.91
C LEU A 219 -9.40 -6.12 -6.75
N SER A 220 -8.26 -6.42 -6.09
CA SER A 220 -7.18 -7.17 -6.72
C SER A 220 -7.65 -8.56 -7.18
N ILE A 221 -6.99 -9.10 -8.20
CA ILE A 221 -7.26 -10.47 -8.67
C ILE A 221 -7.12 -11.49 -7.54
N THR A 222 -6.13 -11.30 -6.65
CA THR A 222 -5.91 -12.16 -5.49
C THR A 222 -7.12 -12.16 -4.55
N THR A 223 -7.61 -10.98 -4.18
CA THR A 223 -8.81 -10.83 -3.33
C THR A 223 -10.02 -11.50 -3.97
N ARG A 224 -10.22 -11.29 -5.28
CA ARG A 224 -11.35 -11.88 -6.02
C ARG A 224 -11.25 -13.41 -6.07
N CYS A 225 -10.06 -13.96 -6.30
CA CYS A 225 -9.81 -15.40 -6.27
C CYS A 225 -10.06 -16.01 -4.89
N GLU A 226 -9.64 -15.36 -3.81
CA GLU A 226 -9.90 -15.86 -2.44
C GLU A 226 -11.39 -15.86 -2.10
N LEU A 227 -12.11 -14.79 -2.46
CA LEU A 227 -13.57 -14.74 -2.28
C LEU A 227 -14.29 -15.81 -3.08
N ALA A 228 -13.92 -15.98 -4.35
CA ALA A 228 -14.44 -17.04 -5.21
C ALA A 228 -14.19 -18.43 -4.60
N ALA A 229 -12.98 -18.68 -4.11
CA ALA A 229 -12.62 -19.95 -3.48
C ALA A 229 -13.44 -20.26 -2.22
N LEU A 230 -13.93 -19.22 -1.52
CA LEU A 230 -14.79 -19.37 -0.36
C LEU A 230 -16.28 -19.49 -0.73
N LEU A 231 -16.76 -18.75 -1.72
CA LEU A 231 -18.19 -18.56 -2.00
C LEU A 231 -18.73 -19.43 -3.15
N ASP A 232 -17.88 -19.89 -4.07
CA ASP A 232 -18.29 -20.77 -5.17
C ASP A 232 -18.50 -22.25 -4.77
N PRO A 233 -17.73 -22.84 -3.84
CA PRO A 233 -18.01 -24.19 -3.38
C PRO A 233 -19.37 -24.28 -2.69
N PRO A 234 -20.10 -25.40 -2.83
CA PRO A 234 -21.34 -25.60 -2.12
C PRO A 234 -21.07 -25.66 -0.61
N ASP A 235 -21.50 -24.64 0.12
CA ASP A 235 -21.51 -24.63 1.58
C ASP A 235 -22.42 -25.76 2.08
N ALA A 236 -22.10 -26.33 3.24
CA ALA A 236 -22.90 -27.41 3.84
C ALA A 236 -24.37 -26.99 4.10
N MET A 237 -24.67 -25.69 4.13
CA MET A 237 -26.00 -25.12 4.28
C MET A 237 -26.55 -24.46 2.99
N GLY A 238 -25.86 -24.57 1.84
CA GLY A 238 -26.31 -24.08 0.53
C GLY A 238 -26.47 -22.56 0.44
N ARG A 239 -25.51 -21.80 0.96
CA ARG A 239 -25.55 -20.33 1.09
C ARG A 239 -24.53 -19.62 0.20
N ASP A 240 -24.41 -20.08 -1.03
CA ASP A 240 -23.14 -20.04 -1.77
C ASP A 240 -22.94 -18.69 -2.50
N TRP A 241 -23.39 -18.59 -3.74
CA TRP A 241 -23.27 -17.41 -4.59
C TRP A 241 -24.66 -16.92 -5.05
N SER A 242 -25.66 -17.79 -5.06
CA SER A 242 -27.03 -17.47 -5.47
C SER A 242 -27.76 -16.60 -4.44
N ILE A 243 -27.55 -16.85 -3.13
CA ILE A 243 -28.09 -15.98 -2.08
C ILE A 243 -27.38 -14.61 -2.11
N LEU A 244 -26.08 -14.60 -2.40
CA LEU A 244 -25.33 -13.36 -2.65
C LEU A 244 -25.97 -12.58 -3.80
N ALA A 245 -26.26 -13.21 -4.94
CA ALA A 245 -26.96 -12.56 -6.06
C ALA A 245 -28.30 -11.92 -5.62
N VAL A 246 -29.09 -12.61 -4.80
CA VAL A 246 -30.34 -12.06 -4.26
C VAL A 246 -30.07 -10.82 -3.39
N LYS A 247 -29.07 -10.87 -2.52
CA LYS A 247 -28.70 -9.73 -1.64
C LYS A 247 -28.12 -8.54 -2.41
N LEU A 248 -27.46 -8.79 -3.53
CA LEU A 248 -26.96 -7.79 -4.47
C LEU A 248 -28.04 -7.25 -5.42
N ASN A 249 -29.28 -7.78 -5.34
CA ASN A 249 -30.38 -7.49 -6.27
C ASN A 249 -30.08 -7.88 -7.73
N LEU A 250 -29.26 -8.90 -7.94
CA LEU A 250 -28.86 -9.43 -9.25
C LEU A 250 -29.59 -10.74 -9.62
N THR A 251 -30.80 -10.94 -9.10
CA THR A 251 -31.57 -12.18 -9.32
C THR A 251 -31.79 -12.49 -10.80
N ASP A 252 -31.94 -11.45 -11.63
CA ASP A 252 -32.16 -11.59 -13.08
C ASP A 252 -30.92 -12.13 -13.81
N GLN A 253 -29.72 -11.99 -13.23
CA GLN A 253 -28.45 -12.43 -13.81
C GLN A 253 -28.05 -13.85 -13.39
N VAL A 254 -28.75 -14.44 -12.42
CA VAL A 254 -28.49 -15.81 -11.93
C VAL A 254 -28.54 -16.85 -13.06
N PRO A 255 -29.50 -16.84 -14.00
CA PRO A 255 -29.55 -17.85 -15.07
C PRO A 255 -28.34 -17.79 -16.00
N GLU A 256 -27.86 -16.58 -16.32
CA GLU A 256 -26.69 -16.37 -17.16
C GLU A 256 -25.43 -16.87 -16.45
N VAL A 257 -25.22 -16.43 -15.20
CA VAL A 257 -24.08 -16.85 -14.38
C VAL A 257 -24.05 -18.37 -14.19
N ASP A 258 -25.20 -19.01 -13.96
CA ASP A 258 -25.25 -20.48 -13.81
C ASP A 258 -24.94 -21.22 -15.12
N SER A 259 -25.34 -20.65 -16.27
CA SER A 259 -25.09 -21.24 -17.58
C SER A 259 -23.61 -21.25 -18.00
N THR A 260 -22.78 -20.41 -17.39
CA THR A 260 -21.33 -20.35 -17.66
C THR A 260 -20.55 -21.58 -17.18
N GLY A 261 -21.17 -22.47 -16.40
CA GLY A 261 -20.57 -23.73 -15.96
C GLY A 261 -19.41 -23.55 -14.96
N GLN A 262 -18.52 -24.55 -14.88
CA GLN A 262 -17.35 -24.53 -13.96
C GLN A 262 -16.14 -23.76 -14.51
N SER A 263 -16.23 -23.18 -15.71
CA SER A 263 -15.10 -22.51 -16.35
C SER A 263 -14.80 -21.12 -15.79
N LEU A 264 -15.76 -20.50 -15.12
CA LEU A 264 -15.65 -19.16 -14.54
C LEU A 264 -16.18 -19.17 -13.11
N SER A 265 -15.60 -18.34 -12.25
CA SER A 265 -16.14 -18.12 -10.91
C SER A 265 -17.49 -17.41 -11.00
N ARG A 266 -18.47 -17.91 -10.26
CA ARG A 266 -19.82 -17.31 -10.23
C ARG A 266 -19.84 -16.09 -9.32
N THR A 267 -19.15 -16.16 -8.19
CA THR A 267 -18.93 -15.04 -7.28
C THR A 267 -18.27 -13.88 -8.03
N ASP A 268 -17.21 -14.17 -8.80
CA ASP A 268 -16.48 -13.15 -9.54
C ASP A 268 -17.35 -12.42 -10.58
N GLN A 269 -18.16 -13.18 -11.32
CA GLN A 269 -19.11 -12.63 -12.30
C GLN A 269 -20.15 -11.73 -11.62
N LEU A 270 -20.71 -12.16 -10.49
CA LEU A 270 -21.69 -11.35 -9.75
C LEU A 270 -21.09 -10.06 -9.20
N LEU A 271 -19.85 -10.09 -8.70
CA LEU A 271 -19.17 -8.89 -8.23
C LEU A 271 -18.89 -7.91 -9.38
N ALA A 272 -18.47 -8.42 -10.55
CA ALA A 272 -18.30 -7.61 -11.75
C ALA A 272 -19.61 -6.95 -12.19
N GLU A 273 -20.68 -7.74 -12.26
CA GLU A 273 -21.99 -7.25 -12.68
C GLU A 273 -22.58 -6.25 -11.68
N TRP A 274 -22.39 -6.48 -10.38
CA TRP A 274 -22.80 -5.55 -9.34
C TRP A 274 -22.09 -4.20 -9.48
N ALA A 275 -20.78 -4.23 -9.73
CA ALA A 275 -20.00 -3.01 -9.94
C ALA A 275 -20.43 -2.25 -11.21
N ILE A 276 -20.92 -2.94 -12.24
CA ILE A 276 -21.45 -2.31 -13.47
C ILE A 276 -22.83 -1.71 -13.22
N GLN A 277 -23.74 -2.46 -12.58
CA GLN A 277 -25.13 -2.02 -12.41
C GLN A 277 -25.31 -0.95 -11.32
N GLN A 278 -24.50 -1.02 -10.25
CA GLN A 278 -24.64 -0.18 -9.07
C GLN A 278 -23.27 0.36 -8.58
N PRO A 279 -22.51 1.09 -9.42
CA PRO A 279 -21.14 1.50 -9.09
C PRO A 279 -21.03 2.31 -7.80
N GLU A 280 -22.02 3.16 -7.49
CA GLU A 280 -22.05 3.98 -6.26
C GLU A 280 -22.32 3.18 -4.99
N HIS A 281 -22.88 1.97 -5.10
CA HIS A 281 -23.21 1.11 -3.96
C HIS A 281 -22.35 -0.16 -3.88
N ALA A 282 -21.63 -0.47 -4.96
CA ALA A 282 -20.72 -1.60 -5.05
C ALA A 282 -19.39 -1.32 -4.33
N THR A 283 -19.47 -1.08 -3.01
CA THR A 283 -18.31 -0.82 -2.16
C THR A 283 -17.95 -2.03 -1.30
N VAL A 284 -16.69 -2.07 -0.86
CA VAL A 284 -16.20 -3.12 0.06
C VAL A 284 -16.97 -3.14 1.36
N GLY A 285 -17.30 -1.97 1.92
CA GLY A 285 -18.08 -1.85 3.15
C GLY A 285 -19.46 -2.47 3.00
N ARG A 286 -20.14 -2.22 1.87
CA ARG A 286 -21.45 -2.82 1.61
C ARG A 286 -21.35 -4.33 1.41
N LEU A 287 -20.31 -4.81 0.73
CA LEU A 287 -20.06 -6.24 0.59
C LEU A 287 -19.84 -6.91 1.94
N CYS A 288 -19.08 -6.27 2.84
CA CYS A 288 -18.82 -6.78 4.18
C CYS A 288 -20.10 -6.94 5.03
N GLU A 289 -21.03 -5.99 4.92
CA GLU A 289 -22.36 -6.09 5.57
C GLU A 289 -23.16 -7.27 5.02
N ILE A 290 -23.21 -7.42 3.70
CA ILE A 290 -23.94 -8.52 3.06
C ILE A 290 -23.34 -9.87 3.49
N LEU A 291 -22.02 -10.01 3.47
CA LEU A 291 -21.35 -11.23 3.93
C LEU A 291 -21.62 -11.53 5.41
N ALA A 292 -21.69 -10.49 6.26
CA ALA A 292 -22.07 -10.64 7.66
C ALA A 292 -23.52 -11.15 7.81
N GLU A 293 -24.46 -10.61 7.03
CA GLU A 293 -25.87 -11.06 7.00
C GLU A 293 -26.01 -12.51 6.52
N LEU A 294 -25.15 -12.95 5.59
CA LEU A 294 -25.09 -14.33 5.10
C LEU A 294 -24.48 -15.30 6.14
N GLY A 295 -23.84 -14.76 7.18
CA GLY A 295 -23.08 -15.53 8.17
C GLY A 295 -21.71 -15.99 7.65
N ARG A 296 -21.19 -15.36 6.60
CA ARG A 296 -19.89 -15.65 5.97
C ARG A 296 -18.79 -14.74 6.55
N SER A 297 -18.52 -14.91 7.85
CA SER A 297 -17.45 -14.15 8.51
C SER A 297 -16.07 -14.48 7.94
N ASP A 298 -15.87 -15.70 7.44
CA ASP A 298 -14.66 -16.13 6.73
C ASP A 298 -14.36 -15.25 5.50
N ALA A 299 -15.34 -15.05 4.62
CA ALA A 299 -15.19 -14.23 3.42
C ALA A 299 -15.01 -12.74 3.77
N ARG A 300 -15.71 -12.26 4.81
CA ARG A 300 -15.53 -10.89 5.31
C ARG A 300 -14.14 -10.67 5.89
N ASP A 301 -13.64 -11.63 6.67
CA ASP A 301 -12.30 -11.56 7.26
C ASP A 301 -11.21 -11.59 6.17
N THR A 302 -11.44 -12.28 5.05
CA THR A 302 -10.59 -12.22 3.86
C THR A 302 -10.58 -10.82 3.23
N LEU A 303 -11.73 -10.16 3.07
CA LEU A 303 -11.78 -8.76 2.58
C LEU A 303 -10.99 -7.83 3.49
N TYR A 304 -11.16 -7.94 4.80
CA TYR A 304 -10.49 -7.06 5.75
C TYR A 304 -8.97 -7.12 5.69
N ARG A 305 -8.39 -8.24 5.24
CA ARG A 305 -6.94 -8.43 5.13
C ARG A 305 -6.36 -8.09 3.76
N THR A 306 -7.15 -8.27 2.70
CA THR A 306 -6.65 -8.23 1.32
C THR A 306 -6.98 -6.94 0.58
N VAL A 307 -7.96 -6.18 1.07
CA VAL A 307 -8.29 -4.86 0.52
C VAL A 307 -7.33 -3.81 1.12
N PRO A 308 -6.88 -2.82 0.34
CA PRO A 308 -6.15 -1.68 0.89
C PRO A 308 -6.97 -0.99 1.98
N LEU A 309 -6.34 -0.74 3.13
CA LEU A 309 -7.01 -0.10 4.28
C LEU A 309 -7.43 1.35 3.99
N TYR A 310 -6.80 1.97 3.00
CA TYR A 310 -7.18 3.22 2.37
C TYR A 310 -6.55 3.31 0.99
N LEU A 311 -7.12 4.13 0.13
CA LEU A 311 -6.46 4.68 -1.05
C LEU A 311 -6.11 6.14 -0.78
N PHE A 312 -5.02 6.59 -1.34
CA PHE A 312 -4.55 7.96 -1.19
C PHE A 312 -4.23 8.55 -2.57
N ALA A 313 -4.86 9.67 -2.89
CA ALA A 313 -4.59 10.44 -4.10
C ALA A 313 -3.69 11.64 -3.74
N PRO A 314 -2.45 11.72 -4.24
CA PRO A 314 -1.57 12.86 -4.02
C PRO A 314 -2.22 14.16 -4.51
N LEU A 315 -1.90 15.28 -3.87
CA LEU A 315 -2.48 16.61 -4.15
C LEU A 315 -2.22 17.15 -5.57
N ASP A 316 -1.37 16.51 -6.37
CA ASP A 316 -0.98 17.00 -7.69
C ASP A 316 -2.00 16.71 -8.81
N ASP A 317 -2.99 15.85 -8.58
CA ASP A 317 -4.04 15.54 -9.58
C ASP A 317 -5.30 16.43 -9.46
N ALA A 318 -5.33 17.36 -8.51
CA ALA A 318 -6.52 18.15 -8.19
C ALA A 318 -6.46 19.62 -8.64
N VAL A 319 -5.81 19.97 -9.77
CA VAL A 319 -6.03 21.26 -10.47
C VAL A 319 -5.81 21.11 -11.98
N HIS A 320 -6.90 20.96 -12.74
CA HIS A 320 -7.19 21.76 -13.94
C HIS A 320 -8.68 21.59 -14.30
N PRO A 321 -9.59 22.31 -13.63
CA PRO A 321 -10.88 22.61 -14.24
C PRO A 321 -10.66 23.66 -15.34
N ALA A 322 -11.22 23.36 -16.52
CA ALA A 322 -11.28 24.17 -17.72
C ALA A 322 -11.28 25.70 -17.50
N ASP A 323 -10.25 26.38 -18.00
CA ASP A 323 -10.40 27.73 -18.55
C ASP A 323 -10.59 27.60 -20.07
N CYS A 324 -11.86 27.49 -20.47
CA CYS A 324 -12.30 27.88 -21.79
C CYS A 324 -12.59 29.38 -21.79
N GLY A 325 -11.92 30.13 -22.67
CA GLY A 325 -12.21 31.54 -22.97
C GLY A 325 -10.96 32.27 -23.48
N ASP A 326 -10.54 32.02 -24.71
CA ASP A 326 -10.87 32.86 -25.88
C ASP A 326 -9.96 34.11 -26.03
N SER A 327 -9.02 34.06 -26.98
CA SER A 327 -9.00 34.94 -28.17
C SER A 327 -7.60 35.03 -28.78
N GLY A 328 -7.49 34.63 -30.05
CA GLY A 328 -6.27 34.83 -30.83
C GLY A 328 -6.25 34.09 -32.17
N VAL A 329 -7.37 34.07 -32.88
CA VAL A 329 -7.43 33.56 -34.26
C VAL A 329 -6.67 34.52 -35.17
N VAL A 330 -5.64 34.04 -35.90
CA VAL A 330 -5.54 34.34 -37.34
C VAL A 330 -5.04 33.11 -38.08
N SER A 331 -5.95 32.59 -38.89
CA SER A 331 -5.78 31.56 -39.90
C SER A 331 -4.91 32.04 -41.07
N SER A 332 -4.13 31.15 -41.68
CA SER A 332 -3.90 31.12 -43.14
C SER A 332 -3.21 29.81 -43.52
N CYS A 333 -3.98 28.97 -44.19
CA CYS A 333 -3.57 27.73 -44.82
C CYS A 333 -3.05 27.97 -46.25
N HIS A 334 -2.18 27.05 -46.70
CA HIS A 334 -1.80 26.73 -48.08
C HIS A 334 -1.13 27.81 -48.97
N SER A 335 0.08 27.53 -49.46
CA SER A 335 0.25 26.90 -50.80
C SER A 335 1.72 26.78 -51.21
N THR A 336 1.98 25.67 -51.90
CA THR A 336 3.10 25.31 -52.77
C THR A 336 3.80 26.43 -53.54
N GLY A 337 5.12 26.31 -53.71
CA GLY A 337 5.86 26.94 -54.81
C GLY A 337 7.36 27.04 -54.58
N ASP A 338 8.12 26.10 -55.15
CA ASP A 338 9.55 26.28 -55.45
C ASP A 338 9.79 27.61 -56.20
N PRO A 339 10.96 28.25 -56.02
CA PRO A 339 11.93 28.11 -57.11
C PRO A 339 13.39 27.97 -56.65
N ARG A 340 14.09 27.14 -57.43
CA ARG A 340 15.54 27.21 -57.67
C ARG A 340 15.98 28.67 -57.89
N THR A 341 17.15 29.07 -57.40
CA THR A 341 18.46 29.04 -58.10
C THR A 341 19.41 30.09 -57.48
N SER A 342 20.68 29.68 -57.27
CA SER A 342 21.94 30.48 -57.39
C SER A 342 22.17 31.71 -56.49
N SER A 343 23.35 32.07 -56.00
CA SER A 343 24.73 31.55 -56.02
C SER A 343 25.62 32.60 -55.31
N ILE A 344 26.83 32.19 -54.87
CA ILE A 344 28.07 33.00 -54.68
C ILE A 344 28.08 33.92 -53.42
N SER A 345 29.06 33.91 -52.51
CA SER A 345 30.49 33.51 -52.55
C SER A 345 30.91 32.71 -51.33
#